data_AF-A0A0Q9ZUT9-F1
#
_entry.id   AF-A0A0Q9ZUT9-F1
#
_cell.length_a   1.000
_cell.length_b   1.000
_cell.length_c   1.000
_cell.angle_alpha   90.00
_cell.angle_beta   90.00
_cell.angle_gamma   90.00
#
_symmetry.space_group_name_H-M   'P 1'
#
loop_
_entity.id
_entity.type
_entity.pdbx_description
1 polymer ?
#
loop_
_entity_poly.entity_id
_entity_poly.type
_entity_poly.pdbx_seq_one_letter_code
_entity_poly.pdbx_strand_id
1 'polypeptide(L)'
;MKKFSDNESIQEWMTSDRLYEEYLFYYLLICLFWFFVGLFSIGIRIPVFNDLQNLAFNTVWFLILCVALSIPKFWYFLIKGRHGQLFQATAKVYETLGSIEDVEQKEQVYKQIASNGKLPPNRLETLSLAFLFAFILFDILYTRCWIRDLSLVWQPDWVNMCIGWVHNNLSMPPISEDRQIFNLWFDDGHNDTVLKEYFGDEWAFLASPFGDAAMFYHFIRVMMFVPILAALSIVLWKPLKFMGMQQIDPRNIHSVMSFLRSCAWSLIFGFFMTIGTLGFLTNANWFTLGLIDQEAWFENLYINGLYIFIVFGIRFFYGWLVFWKNVFLKFVNKASYN
;
A
#
# COMPACT_ATOMS: atom_id res chain seq x y z
N MET A 1 11.67 31.54 -42.56
CA MET A 1 11.85 31.32 -41.10
C MET A 1 10.59 31.76 -40.38
N LYS A 2 9.75 30.81 -39.97
CA LYS A 2 8.60 31.09 -39.10
C LYS A 2 9.15 31.18 -37.67
N LYS A 3 9.07 32.36 -37.03
CA LYS A 3 9.29 32.50 -35.59
C LYS A 3 8.20 31.68 -34.91
N PHE A 4 8.54 30.51 -34.36
CA PHE A 4 7.70 29.88 -33.34
C PHE A 4 7.65 30.85 -32.16
N SER A 5 6.45 31.33 -31.82
CA SER A 5 6.31 32.14 -30.62
C SER A 5 6.46 31.22 -29.40
N ASP A 6 7.33 31.57 -28.46
CA ASP A 6 7.58 30.75 -27.26
C ASP A 6 6.27 30.43 -26.50
N ASN A 7 5.27 31.32 -26.60
CA ASN A 7 3.94 31.14 -26.01
C ASN A 7 3.09 30.04 -26.65
N GLU A 8 3.17 29.82 -27.97
CA GLU A 8 2.44 28.72 -28.63
C GLU A 8 3.05 27.37 -28.26
N SER A 9 4.39 27.27 -28.18
CA SER A 9 5.06 26.03 -27.75
C SER A 9 4.74 25.68 -26.30
N ILE A 10 4.68 26.68 -25.40
CA ILE A 10 4.34 26.48 -24.00
C ILE A 10 2.84 26.16 -23.84
N GLN A 11 1.95 26.76 -24.65
CA GLN A 11 0.53 26.41 -24.65
C GLN A 11 0.24 25.02 -25.23
N GLU A 12 0.86 24.62 -26.34
CA GLU A 12 0.81 23.26 -26.88
C GLU A 12 1.39 22.26 -25.89
N TRP A 13 2.45 22.62 -25.18
CA TRP A 13 2.98 21.81 -24.11
C TRP A 13 1.95 21.72 -22.98
N MET A 14 1.40 22.83 -22.48
CA MET A 14 0.34 22.82 -21.45
C MET A 14 -0.89 21.99 -21.83
N THR A 15 -1.19 21.82 -23.12
CA THR A 15 -2.29 21.00 -23.62
C THR A 15 -1.90 19.56 -23.97
N SER A 16 -0.61 19.21 -24.08
CA SER A 16 -0.17 17.87 -24.51
C SER A 16 0.05 16.88 -23.35
N ASP A 17 -0.72 15.79 -23.38
CA ASP A 17 -0.59 14.48 -22.76
C ASP A 17 -0.18 14.41 -21.27
N ARG A 18 -1.12 13.93 -20.43
CA ARG A 18 -0.89 13.57 -19.03
C ARG A 18 -0.07 12.28 -18.93
N LEU A 19 1.19 12.37 -19.34
CA LEU A 19 2.11 11.24 -19.49
C LEU A 19 2.18 10.35 -18.26
N TYR A 20 2.22 10.96 -17.06
CA TYR A 20 2.25 10.23 -15.79
C TYR A 20 1.03 9.33 -15.59
N GLU A 21 -0.17 9.79 -15.95
CA GLU A 21 -1.42 9.04 -15.79
C GLU A 21 -1.46 7.85 -16.75
N GLU A 22 -1.07 8.07 -18.01
CA GLU A 22 -0.96 6.99 -18.98
C GLU A 22 0.08 5.95 -18.53
N TYR A 23 1.26 6.40 -18.09
CA TYR A 23 2.28 5.51 -17.53
C TYR A 23 1.74 4.67 -16.37
N LEU A 24 1.08 5.32 -15.41
CA LEU A 24 0.51 4.65 -14.25
C LEU A 24 -0.56 3.64 -14.68
N PHE A 25 -1.41 3.98 -15.64
CA PHE A 25 -2.44 3.10 -16.18
C PHE A 25 -1.85 1.85 -16.82
N TYR A 26 -0.88 1.99 -17.73
CA TYR A 26 -0.23 0.82 -18.34
C TYR A 26 0.55 -0.02 -17.33
N TYR A 27 1.20 0.62 -16.35
CA TYR A 27 1.94 -0.10 -15.31
C TYR A 27 0.99 -0.86 -14.39
N LEU A 28 -0.16 -0.26 -14.04
CA LEU A 28 -1.22 -0.91 -13.30
C LEU A 28 -1.77 -2.12 -14.08
N LEU A 29 -2.01 -2.00 -15.39
CA LEU A 29 -2.46 -3.12 -16.22
C LEU A 29 -1.44 -4.26 -16.26
N ILE A 30 -0.14 -3.96 -16.37
CA ILE A 30 0.92 -4.97 -16.34
C ILE A 30 0.95 -5.64 -14.96
N CYS A 31 0.83 -4.88 -13.88
CA CYS A 31 0.78 -5.43 -12.52
C CYS A 31 -0.45 -6.31 -12.33
N LEU A 32 -1.62 -5.87 -12.80
CA LEU A 32 -2.87 -6.64 -12.78
C LEU A 32 -2.75 -7.94 -13.57
N PHE A 33 -2.14 -7.91 -14.75
CA PHE A 33 -1.88 -9.12 -15.53
C PHE A 33 -1.06 -10.14 -14.73
N TRP A 34 0.08 -9.74 -14.17
CA TRP A 34 0.93 -10.62 -13.37
C TRP A 34 0.26 -11.06 -12.07
N PHE A 35 -0.55 -10.20 -11.47
CA PHE A 35 -1.40 -10.55 -10.34
C PHE A 35 -2.38 -11.68 -10.69
N PHE A 36 -3.09 -11.59 -11.82
CA PHE A 36 -3.98 -12.66 -12.26
C PHE A 36 -3.23 -13.95 -12.57
N VAL A 37 -2.07 -13.86 -13.23
CA VAL A 37 -1.20 -15.03 -13.43
C VAL A 37 -0.89 -15.67 -12.08
N GLY A 38 -0.47 -14.90 -11.08
CA GLY A 38 -0.22 -15.40 -9.72
C GLY A 38 -1.45 -16.00 -9.06
N LEU A 39 -2.60 -15.33 -9.13
CA LEU A 39 -3.86 -15.79 -8.57
C LEU A 39 -4.29 -17.17 -9.11
N PHE A 40 -4.00 -17.49 -10.36
CA PHE A 40 -4.35 -18.80 -10.93
C PHE A 40 -3.24 -19.85 -10.84
N SER A 41 -1.99 -19.44 -10.65
CA SER A 41 -0.83 -20.36 -10.69
C SER A 41 -0.26 -20.70 -9.31
N ILE A 42 -0.35 -19.80 -8.33
CA ILE A 42 0.09 -20.08 -6.96
C ILE A 42 -0.85 -21.10 -6.32
N GLY A 43 -0.30 -22.15 -5.71
CA GLY A 43 -1.06 -23.26 -5.13
C GLY A 43 -1.20 -24.45 -6.08
N ILE A 44 -0.67 -24.39 -7.31
CA ILE A 44 -0.58 -25.58 -8.16
C ILE A 44 0.34 -26.61 -7.48
N ARG A 45 -0.16 -27.84 -7.38
CA ARG A 45 0.58 -28.97 -6.79
C ARG A 45 1.11 -29.89 -7.87
N ILE A 46 2.34 -30.32 -7.68
CA ILE A 46 2.94 -31.42 -8.42
C ILE A 46 2.72 -32.68 -7.58
N PRO A 47 1.93 -33.67 -8.03
CA PRO A 47 1.53 -34.82 -7.21
C PRO A 47 2.69 -35.66 -6.67
N VAL A 48 3.86 -35.59 -7.32
CA VAL A 48 5.08 -36.31 -6.93
C VAL A 48 5.79 -35.64 -5.73
N PHE A 49 5.54 -34.35 -5.49
CA PHE A 49 6.20 -33.59 -4.45
C PHE A 49 5.44 -33.71 -3.12
N ASN A 50 6.18 -33.76 -2.01
CA ASN A 50 5.59 -33.60 -0.68
C ASN A 50 5.17 -32.13 -0.44
N ASP A 51 4.49 -31.85 0.68
CA ASP A 51 3.95 -30.50 0.91
C ASP A 51 5.04 -29.44 1.07
N LEU A 52 6.17 -29.77 1.72
CA LEU A 52 7.31 -28.86 1.84
C LEU A 52 7.96 -28.55 0.48
N GLN A 53 8.09 -29.55 -0.39
CA GLN A 53 8.60 -29.38 -1.76
C GLN A 53 7.64 -28.55 -2.62
N ASN A 54 6.34 -28.77 -2.50
CA ASN A 54 5.33 -27.94 -3.17
C ASN A 54 5.37 -26.49 -2.66
N LEU A 55 5.53 -26.28 -1.35
CA LEU A 55 5.70 -24.95 -0.76
C LEU A 55 6.96 -24.26 -1.30
N ALA A 56 8.09 -24.95 -1.34
CA ALA A 56 9.34 -24.42 -1.88
C ALA A 56 9.21 -24.06 -3.37
N PHE A 57 8.59 -24.93 -4.17
CA PHE A 57 8.32 -24.68 -5.58
C PHE A 57 7.44 -23.43 -5.78
N ASN A 58 6.31 -23.33 -5.05
CA ASN A 58 5.42 -22.18 -5.12
C ASN A 58 6.09 -20.90 -4.61
N THR A 59 6.99 -21.00 -3.63
CA THR A 59 7.79 -19.86 -3.15
C THR A 59 8.75 -19.35 -4.22
N VAL A 60 9.45 -20.24 -4.94
CA VAL A 60 10.31 -19.85 -6.08
C VAL A 60 9.47 -19.20 -7.18
N TRP A 61 8.32 -19.78 -7.50
CA TRP A 61 7.40 -19.21 -8.48
C TRP A 61 6.89 -17.83 -8.08
N PHE A 62 6.51 -17.64 -6.82
CA PHE A 62 6.15 -16.35 -6.25
C PHE A 62 7.29 -15.31 -6.40
N LEU A 63 8.54 -15.69 -6.15
CA LEU A 63 9.68 -14.79 -6.33
C LEU A 63 9.87 -14.39 -7.81
N ILE A 64 9.65 -15.30 -8.75
CA ILE A 64 9.66 -15.00 -10.20
C ILE A 64 8.57 -13.98 -10.54
N LEU A 65 7.36 -14.15 -9.99
CA LEU A 65 6.27 -13.19 -10.17
C LEU A 65 6.63 -11.81 -9.58
N CYS A 66 7.27 -11.76 -8.41
CA CYS A 66 7.74 -10.51 -7.82
C CYS A 66 8.76 -9.79 -8.71
N VAL A 67 9.69 -10.53 -9.32
CA VAL A 67 10.64 -9.97 -10.30
C VAL A 67 9.89 -9.44 -11.52
N ALA A 68 8.92 -10.20 -12.04
CA ALA A 68 8.12 -9.78 -13.19
C ALA A 68 7.32 -8.49 -12.90
N LEU A 69 6.73 -8.37 -11.71
CA LEU A 69 6.04 -7.16 -11.23
C LEU A 69 6.97 -5.95 -11.13
N SER A 70 8.25 -6.16 -10.81
CA SER A 70 9.23 -5.10 -10.57
C SER A 70 9.80 -4.46 -11.85
N ILE A 71 9.54 -5.04 -13.02
CA ILE A 71 10.10 -4.59 -14.31
C ILE A 71 9.04 -4.20 -15.36
N PRO A 72 8.04 -3.35 -15.05
CA PRO A 72 6.96 -3.02 -16.00
C PRO A 72 7.46 -2.34 -17.28
N LYS A 73 8.60 -1.65 -17.24
CA LYS A 73 9.26 -1.08 -18.43
C LYS A 73 9.65 -2.15 -19.45
N PHE A 74 10.15 -3.29 -18.98
CA PHE A 74 10.53 -4.40 -19.85
C PHE A 74 9.29 -4.96 -20.57
N TRP A 75 8.19 -5.17 -19.84
CA TRP A 75 6.94 -5.67 -20.42
C TRP A 75 6.32 -4.68 -21.41
N TYR A 76 6.29 -3.39 -21.07
CA TYR A 76 5.78 -2.36 -21.96
C TYR A 76 6.61 -2.28 -23.26
N PHE A 77 7.94 -2.41 -23.15
CA PHE A 77 8.84 -2.50 -24.30
C PHE A 77 8.56 -3.72 -25.17
N LEU A 78 8.30 -4.88 -24.56
CA LEU A 78 8.01 -6.11 -25.30
C LEU A 78 6.69 -5.97 -26.09
N ILE A 79 5.67 -5.33 -25.51
CA ILE A 79 4.35 -5.17 -26.13
C ILE A 79 4.34 -4.10 -27.24
N LYS A 80 4.96 -2.94 -27.00
CA LYS A 80 4.87 -1.76 -27.88
C LYS A 80 6.15 -1.44 -28.64
N GLY A 81 7.25 -2.12 -28.35
CA GLY A 81 8.57 -1.90 -28.96
C GLY A 81 9.18 -0.53 -28.66
N ARG A 82 10.27 -0.21 -29.38
CA ARG A 82 10.96 1.10 -29.30
C ARG A 82 10.10 2.28 -29.76
N HIS A 83 9.05 2.02 -30.53
CA HIS A 83 8.14 3.04 -31.04
C HIS A 83 6.93 3.30 -30.14
N GLY A 84 6.88 2.68 -28.94
CA GLY A 84 5.83 2.98 -27.96
C GLY A 84 5.80 4.46 -27.62
N GLN A 85 4.62 5.07 -27.72
CA GLN A 85 4.36 6.50 -27.48
C GLN A 85 4.99 6.98 -26.17
N LEU A 86 4.85 6.20 -25.10
CA LEU A 86 5.41 6.52 -23.79
C LEU A 86 6.94 6.60 -23.77
N PHE A 87 7.63 5.67 -24.45
CA PHE A 87 9.10 5.71 -24.54
C PHE A 87 9.59 6.91 -25.33
N GLN A 88 8.94 7.21 -26.46
CA GLN A 88 9.29 8.37 -27.28
C GLN A 88 9.06 9.68 -26.54
N ALA A 89 7.91 9.82 -25.88
CA ALA A 89 7.58 11.01 -25.09
C ALA A 89 8.55 11.18 -23.91
N THR A 90 8.89 10.10 -23.21
CA THR A 90 9.88 10.14 -22.14
C THR A 90 11.28 10.53 -22.63
N ALA A 91 11.71 9.96 -23.76
CA ALA A 91 12.99 10.31 -24.36
C ALA A 91 13.05 11.80 -24.73
N LYS A 92 11.99 12.34 -25.36
CA LYS A 92 11.88 13.77 -25.70
C LYS A 92 11.97 14.66 -24.46
N VAL A 93 11.30 14.30 -23.36
CA VAL A 93 11.35 15.06 -22.11
C VAL A 93 12.77 15.08 -21.53
N TYR A 94 13.46 13.94 -21.47
CA TYR A 94 14.83 13.88 -20.98
C TYR A 94 15.85 14.55 -21.90
N GLU A 95 15.66 14.49 -23.21
CA GLU A 95 16.45 15.22 -24.20
C GLU A 95 16.31 16.74 -24.01
N THR A 96 15.08 17.22 -23.82
CA THR A 96 14.78 18.65 -23.58
C THR A 96 15.38 19.13 -22.25
N LEU A 97 15.34 18.29 -21.20
CA LEU A 97 16.03 18.59 -19.94
C LEU A 97 17.57 18.52 -20.08
N GLY A 98 18.06 17.71 -21.02
CA GLY A 98 19.48 17.56 -21.34
C GLY A 98 20.06 18.76 -22.08
N SER A 99 19.26 19.44 -22.91
CA SER A 99 19.68 20.61 -23.68
C SER A 99 19.77 21.91 -22.88
N ILE A 100 19.29 21.94 -21.63
CA ILE A 100 19.41 23.10 -20.75
C ILE A 100 20.77 23.04 -20.05
N GLU A 101 21.68 23.97 -20.40
CA GLU A 101 23.03 24.05 -19.81
C GLU A 101 23.02 24.65 -18.39
N ASP A 102 22.12 25.61 -18.11
CA ASP A 102 21.99 26.24 -16.80
C ASP A 102 21.30 25.29 -15.80
N VAL A 103 22.03 24.94 -14.74
CA VAL A 103 21.60 24.00 -13.68
C VAL A 103 20.38 24.53 -12.92
N GLU A 104 20.32 25.83 -12.65
CA GLU A 104 19.25 26.41 -11.84
C GLU A 104 17.95 26.50 -12.65
N GLN A 105 18.05 26.92 -13.92
CA GLN A 105 16.92 26.88 -14.85
C GLN A 105 16.43 25.45 -15.10
N LYS A 106 17.34 24.49 -15.27
CA LYS A 106 17.01 23.08 -15.44
C LYS A 106 16.23 22.53 -14.24
N GLU A 107 16.62 22.89 -13.03
CA GLU A 107 15.91 22.46 -11.82
C GLU A 107 14.52 23.10 -11.71
N GLN A 108 14.39 24.38 -12.05
CA GLN A 108 13.09 25.07 -12.07
C GLN A 108 12.14 24.46 -13.10
N VAL A 109 12.63 24.25 -14.33
CA VAL A 109 11.88 23.58 -15.40
C VAL A 109 11.48 22.18 -14.95
N TYR A 110 12.41 21.38 -14.41
CA TYR A 110 12.12 20.04 -13.89
C TYR A 110 10.98 20.04 -12.85
N LYS A 111 11.01 20.97 -11.89
CA LYS A 111 9.94 21.12 -10.87
C LYS A 111 8.59 21.42 -11.51
N GLN A 112 8.57 22.25 -12.56
CA GLN A 112 7.35 22.59 -13.30
C GLN A 112 6.83 21.43 -14.17
N ILE A 113 7.71 20.65 -14.80
CA ILE A 113 7.35 19.41 -15.54
C ILE A 113 6.75 18.39 -14.56
N ALA A 114 7.40 18.23 -13.40
CA ALA A 114 6.99 17.30 -12.36
C ALA A 114 5.63 17.66 -11.76
N SER A 115 5.37 18.96 -11.49
CA SER A 115 4.08 19.42 -10.95
C SER A 115 2.92 19.22 -11.91
N ASN A 116 3.20 19.26 -13.22
CA ASN A 116 2.20 19.09 -14.27
C ASN A 116 1.96 17.63 -14.68
N GLY A 117 2.58 16.65 -14.00
CA GLY A 117 2.35 15.23 -14.28
C GLY A 117 2.94 14.75 -15.61
N LYS A 118 3.98 15.43 -16.11
CA LYS A 118 4.61 15.09 -17.40
C LYS A 118 5.86 14.22 -17.29
N LEU A 119 6.30 13.95 -16.06
CA LEU A 119 7.39 13.01 -15.82
C LEU A 119 6.83 11.60 -15.62
N PRO A 120 7.50 10.56 -16.14
CA PRO A 120 7.14 9.18 -15.84
C PRO A 120 7.28 8.90 -14.34
N PRO A 121 6.56 7.89 -13.81
CA PRO A 121 6.71 7.46 -12.43
C PRO A 121 8.16 7.08 -12.15
N ASN A 122 8.64 7.48 -10.97
CA ASN A 122 10.01 7.20 -10.58
C ASN A 122 10.17 5.71 -10.19
N ARG A 123 11.43 5.27 -10.01
CA ARG A 123 11.72 3.88 -9.65
C ARG A 123 11.07 3.49 -8.32
N LEU A 124 11.02 4.42 -7.37
CA LEU A 124 10.41 4.20 -6.07
C LEU A 124 8.90 3.90 -6.19
N GLU A 125 8.15 4.72 -6.92
CA GLU A 125 6.71 4.55 -7.19
C GLU A 125 6.43 3.22 -7.89
N THR A 126 7.27 2.86 -8.86
CA THR A 126 7.17 1.59 -9.58
C THR A 126 7.38 0.40 -8.65
N LEU A 127 8.42 0.44 -7.82
CA LEU A 127 8.71 -0.63 -6.85
C LEU A 127 7.69 -0.68 -5.71
N SER A 128 7.16 0.46 -5.27
CA SER A 128 6.08 0.51 -4.28
C SER A 128 4.80 -0.13 -4.81
N LEU A 129 4.44 0.13 -6.07
CA LEU A 129 3.29 -0.54 -6.69
C LEU A 129 3.53 -2.05 -6.82
N ALA A 130 4.71 -2.45 -7.29
CA ALA A 130 5.08 -3.87 -7.39
C ALA A 130 5.05 -4.56 -6.02
N PHE A 131 5.55 -3.90 -4.97
CA PHE A 131 5.51 -4.40 -3.60
C PHE A 131 4.08 -4.63 -3.10
N LEU A 132 3.14 -3.72 -3.38
CA LEU A 132 1.75 -3.89 -2.96
C LEU A 132 1.10 -5.11 -3.63
N PHE A 133 1.31 -5.30 -4.94
CA PHE A 133 0.83 -6.50 -5.63
C PHE A 133 1.52 -7.77 -5.15
N ALA A 134 2.83 -7.72 -4.92
CA ALA A 134 3.59 -8.83 -4.37
C ALA A 134 3.09 -9.22 -2.98
N PHE A 135 2.70 -8.25 -2.15
CA PHE A 135 2.14 -8.52 -0.84
C PHE A 135 0.76 -9.21 -0.90
N ILE A 136 -0.11 -8.79 -1.83
CA ILE A 136 -1.39 -9.48 -2.05
C ILE A 136 -1.16 -10.91 -2.59
N LEU A 137 -0.18 -11.09 -3.49
CA LEU A 137 0.23 -12.42 -3.95
C LEU A 137 0.83 -13.27 -2.82
N PHE A 138 1.51 -12.64 -1.87
CA PHE A 138 2.00 -13.32 -0.68
C PHE A 138 0.84 -13.82 0.19
N ASP A 139 -0.22 -13.02 0.37
CA ASP A 139 -1.42 -13.48 1.09
C ASP A 139 -2.00 -14.75 0.43
N ILE A 140 -2.05 -14.81 -0.92
CA ILE A 140 -2.49 -15.99 -1.68
C ILE A 140 -1.53 -17.18 -1.51
N LEU A 141 -0.22 -16.93 -1.54
CA LEU A 141 0.81 -17.95 -1.29
C LEU A 141 0.67 -18.52 0.12
N TYR A 142 0.40 -17.67 1.10
CA TYR A 142 0.26 -18.06 2.49
C TYR A 142 -0.97 -18.96 2.66
N THR A 143 -2.13 -18.52 2.20
CA THR A 143 -3.39 -19.28 2.32
C THR A 143 -3.38 -20.60 1.56
N ARG A 144 -2.77 -20.65 0.37
CA ARG A 144 -2.80 -21.86 -0.48
C ARG A 144 -1.63 -22.82 -0.30
N CYS A 145 -0.50 -22.34 0.21
CA CYS A 145 0.74 -23.13 0.24
C CYS A 145 1.35 -23.24 1.64
N TRP A 146 1.28 -22.20 2.45
CA TRP A 146 1.78 -22.28 3.83
C TRP A 146 0.79 -22.97 4.75
N ILE A 147 -0.51 -22.84 4.49
CA ILE A 147 -1.56 -23.53 5.24
C ILE A 147 -2.04 -24.74 4.43
N ARG A 148 -2.09 -25.89 5.10
CA ARG A 148 -2.63 -27.14 4.57
C ARG A 148 -3.44 -27.83 5.65
N ASP A 149 -4.67 -28.20 5.33
CA ASP A 149 -5.58 -28.87 6.26
C ASP A 149 -5.63 -28.12 7.61
N LEU A 150 -5.72 -26.78 7.54
CA LEU A 150 -5.73 -25.83 8.65
C LEU A 150 -4.47 -25.86 9.55
N SER A 151 -3.32 -26.29 9.03
CA SER A 151 -2.05 -26.33 9.74
C SER A 151 -0.90 -25.76 8.91
N LEU A 152 0.17 -25.28 9.56
CA LEU A 152 1.37 -24.81 8.85
C LEU A 152 2.12 -26.00 8.24
N VAL A 153 2.39 -25.92 6.94
CA VAL A 153 3.21 -26.91 6.21
C VAL A 153 4.66 -26.88 6.67
N TRP A 154 5.17 -25.71 7.07
CA TRP A 154 6.55 -25.52 7.50
C TRP A 154 6.61 -24.59 8.71
N GLN A 155 7.06 -25.15 9.84
CA GLN A 155 7.09 -24.47 11.14
C GLN A 155 8.46 -24.68 11.84
N PRO A 156 9.53 -24.06 11.31
CA PRO A 156 10.85 -24.07 11.95
C PRO A 156 10.87 -23.22 13.23
N ASP A 157 11.94 -23.33 14.03
CA ASP A 157 12.05 -22.66 15.33
C ASP A 157 11.79 -21.14 15.30
N TRP A 158 12.24 -20.44 14.26
CA TRP A 158 12.00 -19.00 14.15
C TRP A 158 10.52 -18.66 13.90
N VAL A 159 9.76 -19.52 13.21
CA VAL A 159 8.30 -19.36 13.06
C VAL A 159 7.65 -19.55 14.43
N ASN A 160 8.07 -20.57 15.20
CA ASN A 160 7.61 -20.78 16.56
C ASN A 160 7.92 -19.60 17.49
N MET A 161 9.08 -18.96 17.33
CA MET A 161 9.41 -17.74 18.07
C MET A 161 8.47 -16.58 17.72
N CYS A 162 8.13 -16.41 16.45
CA CYS A 162 7.17 -15.39 16.01
C CYS A 162 5.77 -15.65 16.57
N ILE A 163 5.29 -16.90 16.50
CA ILE A 163 4.01 -17.33 17.08
C ILE A 163 4.02 -17.07 18.58
N GLY A 164 5.03 -17.59 19.29
CA GLY A 164 5.17 -17.40 20.74
C GLY A 164 5.23 -15.93 21.16
N TRP A 165 5.84 -15.06 20.34
CA TRP A 165 5.80 -13.62 20.60
C TRP A 165 4.39 -13.05 20.52
N VAL A 166 3.57 -13.43 19.53
CA VAL A 166 2.17 -12.99 19.46
C VAL A 166 1.40 -13.52 20.67
N HIS A 167 1.48 -14.81 20.98
CA HIS A 167 0.81 -15.42 22.13
C HIS A 167 1.13 -14.70 23.45
N ASN A 168 2.41 -14.40 23.69
CA ASN A 168 2.85 -13.73 24.92
C ASN A 168 2.33 -12.29 25.04
N ASN A 169 1.88 -11.68 23.94
CA ASN A 169 1.35 -10.32 23.90
C ASN A 169 -0.16 -10.29 23.60
N LEU A 170 -0.85 -11.44 23.71
CA LEU A 170 -2.26 -11.62 23.35
C LEU A 170 -3.17 -11.63 24.58
N SER A 171 -4.15 -10.73 24.58
CA SER A 171 -5.25 -10.66 25.55
C SER A 171 -6.43 -11.48 25.10
N MET A 172 -6.99 -12.25 26.05
CA MET A 172 -8.13 -13.13 25.85
C MET A 172 -9.12 -12.99 27.01
N PRO A 173 -10.43 -13.08 26.76
CA PRO A 173 -11.42 -13.13 27.83
C PRO A 173 -11.20 -14.32 28.79
N PRO A 174 -11.49 -14.18 30.10
CA PRO A 174 -11.88 -12.95 30.81
C PRO A 174 -10.67 -12.15 31.33
N ILE A 175 -9.44 -12.58 31.01
CA ILE A 175 -8.20 -12.03 31.56
C ILE A 175 -7.69 -10.92 30.63
N SER A 176 -8.13 -9.68 30.88
CA SER A 176 -7.51 -8.52 30.25
C SER A 176 -6.33 -8.04 31.12
N GLU A 177 -5.12 -8.47 30.80
CA GLU A 177 -3.93 -7.88 31.43
C GLU A 177 -3.64 -6.51 30.79
N ASP A 178 -3.45 -5.48 31.63
CA ASP A 178 -3.26 -4.06 31.24
C ASP A 178 -2.03 -3.77 30.35
N ARG A 179 -1.33 -4.78 29.83
CA ARG A 179 -0.06 -4.66 29.09
C ARG A 179 0.02 -5.43 27.79
N GLN A 180 -1.07 -6.06 27.35
CA GLN A 180 -1.06 -6.83 26.11
C GLN A 180 -1.35 -5.94 24.89
N ILE A 181 -0.66 -6.26 23.79
CA ILE A 181 -0.64 -5.45 22.56
C ILE A 181 -1.77 -5.90 21.62
N PHE A 182 -2.06 -7.20 21.65
CA PHE A 182 -3.04 -7.85 20.78
C PHE A 182 -4.25 -8.29 21.59
N ASN A 183 -5.40 -8.35 20.93
CA ASN A 183 -6.63 -8.86 21.47
C ASN A 183 -7.15 -9.97 20.56
N LEU A 184 -7.48 -11.10 21.17
CA LEU A 184 -8.20 -12.21 20.58
C LEU A 184 -9.52 -12.34 21.33
N TRP A 185 -10.59 -11.92 20.68
CA TRP A 185 -11.94 -12.04 21.22
C TRP A 185 -12.90 -12.29 20.08
N PHE A 186 -13.65 -13.38 20.17
CA PHE A 186 -14.74 -13.68 19.28
C PHE A 186 -15.99 -12.93 19.76
N ASP A 187 -16.35 -11.87 19.05
CA ASP A 187 -17.62 -11.15 19.26
C ASP A 187 -18.76 -11.87 18.53
N ASP A 188 -19.97 -11.30 18.52
CA ASP A 188 -21.12 -11.80 17.74
C ASP A 188 -21.10 -11.28 16.28
N GLY A 189 -19.93 -10.84 15.81
CA GLY A 189 -19.68 -10.52 14.41
C GLY A 189 -19.69 -11.76 13.53
N HIS A 190 -19.95 -11.60 12.23
CA HIS A 190 -20.04 -12.72 11.30
C HIS A 190 -18.78 -13.59 11.28
N ASN A 191 -17.59 -12.99 11.16
CA ASN A 191 -16.32 -13.72 11.12
C ASN A 191 -16.07 -14.50 12.43
N ASP A 192 -16.36 -13.87 13.56
CA ASP A 192 -16.15 -14.45 14.88
C ASP A 192 -17.15 -15.56 15.18
N THR A 193 -18.37 -15.46 14.67
CA THR A 193 -19.39 -16.52 14.75
C THR A 193 -18.93 -17.77 14.00
N VAL A 194 -18.38 -17.60 12.79
CA VAL A 194 -17.82 -18.73 12.04
C VAL A 194 -16.65 -19.36 12.79
N LEU A 195 -15.73 -18.57 13.34
CA LEU A 195 -14.62 -19.11 14.12
C LEU A 195 -15.08 -19.83 15.40
N LYS A 196 -16.10 -19.31 16.09
CA LYS A 196 -16.76 -19.99 17.21
C LYS A 196 -17.38 -21.32 16.79
N GLU A 197 -18.01 -21.40 15.62
CA GLU A 197 -18.58 -22.65 15.11
C GLU A 197 -17.50 -23.71 14.81
N TYR A 198 -16.34 -23.30 14.27
CA TYR A 198 -15.25 -24.23 13.96
C TYR A 198 -14.46 -24.69 15.18
N PHE A 199 -14.20 -23.78 16.14
CA PHE A 199 -13.25 -24.02 17.22
C PHE A 199 -13.86 -23.98 18.63
N GLY A 200 -15.09 -23.50 18.79
CA GLY A 200 -15.77 -23.34 20.08
C GLY A 200 -15.47 -21.99 20.74
N ASP A 201 -14.31 -21.88 21.37
CA ASP A 201 -13.86 -20.66 22.08
C ASP A 201 -12.45 -20.24 21.67
N GLU A 202 -12.02 -19.06 22.14
CA GLU A 202 -10.72 -18.46 21.81
C GLU A 202 -9.56 -19.32 22.28
N TRP A 203 -9.72 -20.02 23.42
CA TRP A 203 -8.68 -20.88 23.99
C TRP A 203 -8.48 -22.14 23.15
N ALA A 204 -9.57 -22.77 22.72
CA ALA A 204 -9.55 -23.92 21.82
C ALA A 204 -9.02 -23.56 20.44
N PHE A 205 -9.38 -22.38 19.91
CA PHE A 205 -8.79 -21.85 18.69
C PHE A 205 -7.28 -21.66 18.82
N LEU A 206 -6.82 -21.00 19.89
CA LEU A 206 -5.40 -20.72 20.11
C LEU A 206 -4.57 -22.00 20.37
N ALA A 207 -5.19 -23.04 20.92
CA ALA A 207 -4.56 -24.35 21.11
C ALA A 207 -4.52 -25.21 19.83
N SER A 208 -5.19 -24.78 18.75
CA SER A 208 -5.25 -25.53 17.50
C SER A 208 -4.06 -25.23 16.57
N PRO A 209 -3.69 -26.16 15.65
CA PRO A 209 -2.70 -25.88 14.61
C PRO A 209 -3.06 -24.70 13.70
N PHE A 210 -4.35 -24.38 13.59
CA PHE A 210 -4.81 -23.23 12.82
C PHE A 210 -4.59 -21.92 13.57
N GLY A 211 -4.72 -21.94 14.90
CA GLY A 211 -4.35 -20.83 15.78
C GLY A 211 -2.89 -20.41 15.54
N ASP A 212 -1.97 -21.37 15.53
CA ASP A 212 -0.55 -21.14 15.19
C ASP A 212 -0.38 -20.47 13.81
N ALA A 213 -1.08 -20.98 12.80
CA ALA A 213 -1.05 -20.42 11.44
C ALA A 213 -1.59 -18.97 11.40
N ALA A 214 -2.66 -18.69 12.14
CA ALA A 214 -3.25 -17.36 12.22
C ALA A 214 -2.36 -16.38 12.99
N MET A 215 -1.75 -16.81 14.10
CA MET A 215 -0.82 -15.96 14.87
C MET A 215 0.44 -15.64 14.08
N PHE A 216 0.98 -16.60 13.33
CA PHE A 216 2.10 -16.32 12.44
C PHE A 216 1.72 -15.34 11.33
N TYR A 217 0.54 -15.47 10.74
CA TYR A 217 0.05 -14.51 9.75
C TYR A 217 -0.13 -13.11 10.35
N HIS A 218 -0.71 -13.02 11.56
CA HIS A 218 -0.88 -11.76 12.26
C HIS A 218 0.48 -11.07 12.52
N PHE A 219 1.50 -11.83 12.95
CA PHE A 219 2.85 -11.32 13.07
C PHE A 219 3.36 -10.69 11.77
N ILE A 220 3.21 -11.37 10.64
CA ILE A 220 3.65 -10.86 9.32
C ILE A 220 2.90 -9.56 8.99
N ARG A 221 1.59 -9.51 9.22
CA ARG A 221 0.75 -8.33 8.97
C ARG A 221 1.19 -7.13 9.80
N VAL A 222 1.47 -7.32 11.09
CA VAL A 222 1.98 -6.28 11.99
C VAL A 222 3.33 -5.75 11.50
N MET A 223 4.25 -6.64 11.14
CA MET A 223 5.57 -6.24 10.63
C MET A 223 5.50 -5.52 9.27
N MET A 224 4.54 -5.90 8.43
CA MET A 224 4.36 -5.32 7.09
C MET A 224 3.46 -4.08 7.07
N PHE A 225 2.80 -3.76 8.19
CA PHE A 225 1.88 -2.61 8.29
C PHE A 225 2.52 -1.30 7.85
N VAL A 226 3.68 -0.95 8.42
CA VAL A 226 4.39 0.30 8.08
C VAL A 226 4.92 0.30 6.64
N PRO A 227 5.60 -0.76 6.15
CA PRO A 227 5.97 -0.87 4.74
C PRO A 227 4.80 -0.68 3.76
N ILE A 228 3.64 -1.28 4.03
CA ILE A 228 2.43 -1.15 3.20
C ILE A 228 1.94 0.30 3.19
N LEU A 229 1.86 0.95 4.35
CA LEU A 229 1.45 2.36 4.43
C LEU A 229 2.43 3.29 3.70
N ALA A 230 3.73 3.03 3.80
CA ALA A 230 4.75 3.79 3.09
C ALA A 230 4.60 3.62 1.57
N ALA A 231 4.46 2.39 1.08
CA ALA A 231 4.26 2.10 -0.34
C ALA A 231 2.97 2.74 -0.88
N LEU A 232 1.85 2.61 -0.15
CA LEU A 232 0.59 3.27 -0.53
C LEU A 232 0.71 4.78 -0.53
N SER A 233 1.42 5.37 0.45
CA SER A 233 1.65 6.82 0.49
C SER A 233 2.42 7.30 -0.74
N ILE A 234 3.46 6.57 -1.14
CA ILE A 234 4.26 6.87 -2.35
C ILE A 234 3.37 6.82 -3.60
N VAL A 235 2.55 5.77 -3.74
CA VAL A 235 1.70 5.57 -4.94
C VAL A 235 0.53 6.55 -4.99
N LEU A 236 -0.15 6.80 -3.85
CA LEU A 236 -1.43 7.51 -3.82
C LEU A 236 -1.30 9.03 -3.66
N TRP A 237 -0.23 9.56 -3.05
CA TRP A 237 -0.17 10.99 -2.72
C TRP A 237 -0.23 11.94 -3.92
N LYS A 238 0.34 11.55 -5.06
CA LYS A 238 0.24 12.33 -6.32
C LYS A 238 -1.18 12.26 -6.90
N PRO A 239 -1.77 11.07 -7.15
CA PRO A 239 -3.18 10.94 -7.54
C PRO A 239 -4.14 11.71 -6.64
N LEU A 240 -3.94 11.66 -5.32
CA LEU A 240 -4.80 12.36 -4.35
C LEU A 240 -4.79 13.88 -4.53
N LYS A 241 -3.64 14.47 -4.88
CA LYS A 241 -3.56 15.90 -5.22
C LYS A 241 -4.41 16.22 -6.44
N PHE A 242 -4.40 15.36 -7.46
CA PHE A 242 -5.17 15.55 -8.69
C PHE A 242 -6.67 15.37 -8.48
N MET A 243 -7.09 14.47 -7.58
CA MET A 243 -8.50 14.28 -7.19
C MET A 243 -9.07 15.42 -6.32
N GLY A 244 -8.36 16.54 -6.19
CA GLY A 244 -8.89 17.73 -5.52
C GLY A 244 -8.75 17.73 -3.99
N MET A 245 -8.02 16.79 -3.38
CA MET A 245 -7.75 16.84 -1.93
C MET A 245 -7.01 18.11 -1.48
N GLN A 246 -6.43 18.87 -2.41
CA GLN A 246 -5.82 20.17 -2.11
C GLN A 246 -6.83 21.17 -1.51
N GLN A 247 -8.12 21.04 -1.80
CA GLN A 247 -9.17 21.95 -1.31
C GLN A 247 -9.45 21.78 0.19
N ILE A 248 -9.21 20.59 0.72
CA ILE A 248 -9.41 20.26 2.14
C ILE A 248 -8.09 20.20 2.91
N ASP A 249 -6.96 20.37 2.23
CA ASP A 249 -5.63 20.28 2.82
C ASP A 249 -5.41 21.43 3.83
N PRO A 250 -5.09 21.14 5.11
CA PRO A 250 -4.88 22.17 6.11
C PRO A 250 -3.77 23.18 5.78
N ARG A 251 -2.86 22.83 4.85
CA ARG A 251 -1.80 23.74 4.37
C ARG A 251 -2.33 24.96 3.63
N ASN A 252 -3.51 24.85 3.04
CA ASN A 252 -4.11 25.86 2.17
C ASN A 252 -5.21 26.66 2.90
N ILE A 253 -5.17 26.70 4.24
CA ILE A 253 -6.14 27.47 5.04
C ILE A 253 -5.83 28.96 4.91
N HIS A 254 -6.76 29.68 4.30
CA HIS A 254 -6.70 31.15 4.14
C HIS A 254 -7.86 31.90 4.81
N SER A 255 -8.87 31.19 5.31
CA SER A 255 -10.06 31.78 5.93
C SER A 255 -10.55 30.97 7.13
N VAL A 256 -11.32 31.61 8.00
CA VAL A 256 -11.95 30.97 9.19
C VAL A 256 -12.87 29.82 8.76
N MET A 257 -13.61 29.98 7.66
CA MET A 257 -14.50 28.92 7.14
C MET A 257 -13.70 27.70 6.65
N SER A 258 -12.56 27.93 5.98
CA SER A 258 -11.65 26.86 5.56
C SER A 258 -11.02 26.15 6.76
N PHE A 259 -10.70 26.89 7.82
CA PHE A 259 -10.23 26.33 9.09
C PHE A 259 -11.27 25.41 9.74
N LEU A 260 -12.51 25.90 9.93
CA LEU A 260 -13.60 25.11 10.52
C LEU A 260 -13.90 23.85 9.71
N ARG A 261 -13.95 23.97 8.37
CA ARG A 261 -14.12 22.81 7.48
C ARG A 261 -12.98 21.80 7.64
N SER A 262 -11.74 22.26 7.77
CA SER A 262 -10.59 21.37 7.99
C SER A 262 -10.66 20.68 9.36
N CYS A 263 -11.13 21.37 10.41
CA CYS A 263 -11.40 20.75 11.71
C CYS A 263 -12.45 19.62 11.61
N ALA A 264 -13.55 19.84 10.88
CA ALA A 264 -14.56 18.80 10.65
C ALA A 264 -13.97 17.58 9.91
N TRP A 265 -13.19 17.79 8.86
CA TRP A 265 -12.48 16.71 8.17
C TRP A 265 -11.46 15.99 9.05
N SER A 266 -10.87 16.69 10.04
CA SER A 266 -9.93 16.08 10.99
C SER A 266 -10.60 15.01 11.85
N LEU A 267 -11.86 15.21 12.23
CA LEU A 267 -12.62 14.21 12.99
C LEU A 267 -12.84 12.94 12.15
N ILE A 268 -13.25 13.11 10.88
CA ILE A 268 -13.50 11.99 9.97
C ILE A 268 -12.20 11.21 9.71
N PHE A 269 -11.15 11.90 9.27
CA PHE A 269 -9.87 11.25 8.97
C PHE A 269 -9.20 10.69 10.23
N GLY A 270 -9.33 11.36 11.37
CA GLY A 270 -8.83 10.87 12.66
C GLY A 270 -9.53 9.60 13.11
N PHE A 271 -10.85 9.54 12.96
CA PHE A 271 -11.65 8.36 13.29
C PHE A 271 -11.23 7.14 12.46
N PHE A 272 -11.24 7.25 11.13
CA PHE A 272 -10.86 6.13 10.25
C PHE A 272 -9.38 5.72 10.41
N MET A 273 -8.48 6.70 10.58
CA MET A 273 -7.07 6.42 10.82
C MET A 273 -6.86 5.66 12.13
N THR A 274 -7.54 6.07 13.20
CA THR A 274 -7.41 5.45 14.53
C THR A 274 -7.99 4.04 14.53
N ILE A 275 -9.24 3.88 14.08
CA ILE A 275 -9.89 2.56 14.04
C ILE A 275 -9.15 1.61 13.11
N GLY A 276 -8.77 2.07 11.92
CA GLY A 276 -8.00 1.25 10.99
C GLY A 276 -6.68 0.80 11.62
N THR A 277 -5.91 1.74 12.19
CA THR A 277 -4.59 1.43 12.78
C THR A 277 -4.72 0.48 13.97
N LEU A 278 -5.66 0.75 14.90
CA LEU A 278 -5.88 -0.14 16.04
C LEU A 278 -6.36 -1.51 15.58
N GLY A 279 -7.29 -1.58 14.64
CA GLY A 279 -7.78 -2.84 14.10
C GLY A 279 -6.69 -3.70 13.47
N PHE A 280 -5.89 -3.13 12.56
CA PHE A 280 -4.79 -3.86 11.92
C PHE A 280 -3.69 -4.30 12.88
N LEU A 281 -3.37 -3.48 13.88
CA LEU A 281 -2.23 -3.75 14.77
C LEU A 281 -2.60 -4.53 16.02
N THR A 282 -3.84 -4.44 16.50
CA THR A 282 -4.23 -5.01 17.80
C THR A 282 -5.22 -6.15 17.68
N ASN A 283 -6.03 -6.23 16.62
CA ASN A 283 -7.02 -7.29 16.51
C ASN A 283 -6.46 -8.50 15.74
N ALA A 284 -6.26 -9.61 16.46
CA ALA A 284 -5.70 -10.83 15.87
C ALA A 284 -6.71 -11.60 15.00
N ASN A 285 -8.02 -11.34 15.14
CA ASN A 285 -9.10 -12.08 14.46
C ASN A 285 -9.47 -11.55 13.08
N TRP A 286 -9.23 -10.27 12.80
CA TRP A 286 -9.76 -9.61 11.60
C TRP A 286 -9.41 -10.29 10.27
N PHE A 287 -8.28 -10.99 10.21
CA PHE A 287 -7.86 -11.68 8.99
C PHE A 287 -7.91 -13.21 9.08
N THR A 288 -8.25 -13.77 10.23
CA THR A 288 -8.21 -15.22 10.49
C THR A 288 -9.16 -15.98 9.58
N LEU A 289 -10.38 -15.47 9.39
CA LEU A 289 -11.36 -16.11 8.50
C LEU A 289 -10.83 -16.22 7.06
N GLY A 290 -10.12 -15.20 6.59
CA GLY A 290 -9.53 -15.16 5.25
C GLY A 290 -8.39 -16.16 5.03
N LEU A 291 -8.00 -16.93 6.05
CA LEU A 291 -6.99 -17.98 5.98
C LEU A 291 -7.58 -19.39 5.77
N ILE A 292 -8.89 -19.57 5.96
CA ILE A 292 -9.54 -20.89 5.86
C ILE A 292 -9.48 -21.40 4.42
N ASP A 293 -9.93 -20.57 3.49
CA ASP A 293 -9.90 -20.88 2.07
C ASP A 293 -9.89 -19.60 1.21
N GLN A 294 -9.88 -19.81 -0.10
CA GLN A 294 -9.84 -18.72 -1.07
C GLN A 294 -11.12 -17.89 -1.10
N GLU A 295 -12.29 -18.50 -0.93
CA GLU A 295 -13.56 -17.79 -0.96
C GLU A 295 -13.65 -16.83 0.23
N ALA A 296 -13.34 -17.34 1.43
CA ALA A 296 -13.22 -16.55 2.64
C ALA A 296 -12.13 -15.46 2.54
N TRP A 297 -11.04 -15.71 1.81
CA TRP A 297 -10.05 -14.68 1.52
C TRP A 297 -10.64 -13.53 0.68
N PHE A 298 -11.40 -13.85 -0.37
CA PHE A 298 -12.09 -12.85 -1.20
C PHE A 298 -13.11 -12.04 -0.39
N GLU A 299 -13.87 -12.70 0.47
CA GLU A 299 -14.84 -12.05 1.36
C GLU A 299 -14.16 -11.07 2.33
N ASN A 300 -12.94 -11.36 2.78
CA ASN A 300 -12.20 -10.48 3.69
C ASN A 300 -11.37 -9.40 2.99
N LEU A 301 -11.36 -9.33 1.65
CA LEU A 301 -10.56 -8.34 0.92
C LEU A 301 -10.94 -6.90 1.24
N TYR A 302 -12.22 -6.63 1.54
CA TYR A 302 -12.69 -5.26 1.81
C TYR A 302 -11.97 -4.61 2.99
N ILE A 303 -11.51 -5.42 3.96
CA ILE A 303 -10.79 -4.94 5.15
C ILE A 303 -9.50 -4.21 4.72
N ASN A 304 -8.84 -4.65 3.65
CA ASN A 304 -7.66 -3.98 3.12
C ASN A 304 -7.96 -2.55 2.61
N GLY A 305 -9.22 -2.21 2.31
CA GLY A 305 -9.65 -0.85 1.98
C GLY A 305 -9.37 0.16 3.10
N LEU A 306 -9.31 -0.28 4.36
CA LEU A 306 -8.96 0.57 5.50
C LEU A 306 -7.56 1.17 5.40
N TYR A 307 -6.60 0.49 4.74
CA TYR A 307 -5.27 1.05 4.50
C TYR A 307 -5.33 2.37 3.72
N ILE A 308 -6.25 2.49 2.76
CA ILE A 308 -6.41 3.70 1.95
C ILE A 308 -6.85 4.87 2.84
N PHE A 309 -7.81 4.63 3.74
CA PHE A 309 -8.30 5.64 4.68
C PHE A 309 -7.21 6.08 5.67
N ILE A 310 -6.39 5.17 6.17
CA ILE A 310 -5.24 5.49 7.03
C ILE A 310 -4.26 6.40 6.29
N VAL A 311 -3.92 6.07 5.04
CA VAL A 311 -3.00 6.90 4.21
C VAL A 311 -3.58 8.29 3.94
N PHE A 312 -4.89 8.41 3.75
CA PHE A 312 -5.56 9.70 3.61
C PHE A 312 -5.44 10.51 4.90
N GLY A 313 -5.66 9.87 6.06
CA GLY A 313 -5.47 10.46 7.37
C GLY A 313 -4.04 10.96 7.60
N ILE A 314 -3.03 10.12 7.35
CA ILE A 314 -1.61 10.49 7.48
C ILE A 314 -1.31 11.74 6.64
N ARG A 315 -1.74 11.76 5.38
CA ARG A 315 -1.53 12.90 4.48
C ARG A 315 -2.18 14.18 5.01
N PHE A 316 -3.40 14.05 5.53
CA PHE A 316 -4.19 15.16 6.03
C PHE A 316 -3.57 15.76 7.30
N PHE A 317 -3.18 14.92 8.27
CA PHE A 317 -2.52 15.36 9.50
C PHE A 317 -1.10 15.87 9.27
N TYR A 318 -0.38 15.36 8.26
CA TYR A 318 0.85 16.01 7.80
C TYR A 318 0.61 17.46 7.37
N GLY A 319 -0.54 17.74 6.75
CA GLY A 319 -0.96 19.10 6.41
C GLY A 319 -1.11 19.99 7.64
N TRP A 320 -1.70 19.47 8.73
CA TRP A 320 -1.79 20.18 10.01
C TRP A 320 -0.44 20.50 10.62
N LEU A 321 0.52 19.56 10.60
CA LEU A 321 1.88 19.80 11.09
C LEU A 321 2.54 20.97 10.35
N VAL A 322 2.38 21.03 9.03
CA VAL A 322 2.91 22.14 8.21
C VAL A 322 2.18 23.45 8.50
N PHE A 323 0.85 23.43 8.65
CA PHE A 323 0.07 24.61 9.01
C PHE A 323 0.56 25.22 10.34
N TRP A 324 0.65 24.40 11.39
CA TRP A 324 1.10 24.85 12.72
C TRP A 324 2.54 25.33 12.72
N LYS A 325 3.44 24.66 11.99
CA LYS A 325 4.81 25.12 11.78
C LYS A 325 4.83 26.54 11.18
N ASN A 326 4.04 26.78 10.14
CA ASN A 326 3.99 28.09 9.48
C ASN A 326 3.39 29.18 10.38
N VAL A 327 2.37 28.86 11.17
CA VAL A 327 1.79 29.77 12.16
C VAL A 327 2.82 30.12 13.25
N PHE A 328 3.52 29.12 13.78
CA PHE A 328 4.55 29.30 14.79
C PHE A 328 5.70 30.20 14.28
N LEU A 329 6.22 29.92 13.08
CA LEU A 329 7.29 30.73 12.48
C LEU A 329 6.87 32.19 12.26
N LYS A 330 5.62 32.43 11.84
CA LYS A 330 5.09 33.81 11.73
C LYS A 330 5.03 34.51 13.08
N PHE A 331 4.66 33.81 14.14
CA PHE A 331 4.59 34.38 15.48
C PHE A 331 5.99 34.72 16.02
N VAL A 332 6.95 33.80 15.89
CA VAL A 332 8.34 34.01 16.31
C VAL A 332 8.99 35.17 15.55
N ASN A 333 8.84 35.23 14.24
CA ASN A 333 9.39 36.33 13.45
C ASN A 333 8.78 37.68 13.86
N LYS A 334 7.47 37.73 14.13
CA LYS A 334 6.81 38.96 14.59
C LYS A 334 7.28 39.39 15.99
N ALA A 335 7.61 38.45 16.86
CA ALA A 335 8.19 38.73 18.18
C ALA A 335 9.67 39.15 18.14
N SER A 336 10.38 38.90 17.04
CA SER A 336 11.78 39.33 16.84
C SER A 336 11.92 40.75 16.27
N TYR A 337 10.84 41.34 15.76
CA TYR A 337 10.81 42.69 15.18
C TYR A 337 10.13 43.74 16.09
N ASN A 338 9.65 43.31 17.27
CA ASN A 338 9.20 44.15 18.37
C ASN A 338 10.18 44.00 19.53
#